data_AF-S3H5U1-F1
#
_entry.id   AF-S3H5U1-F1
#
_cell.length_a   1.000
_cell.length_b   1.000
_cell.length_c   1.000
_cell.angle_alpha   90.00
_cell.angle_beta   90.00
_cell.angle_gamma   90.00
#
_symmetry.space_group_name_H-M   'P 1'
#
loop_
_entity.id
_entity.type
_entity.pdbx_description
1 polymer ?
#
loop_
_entity_poly.entity_id
_entity_poly.type
_entity_poly.pdbx_seq_one_letter_code
_entity_poly.pdbx_strand_id
1 'polypeptide(L)'
;MRSGDVRTGELFSYVDLVARVRKDHPLRAIRQIVNEALVLLEQDFAALYSPIGRPSIAPEKLLRAMILQAFYSIRSERLLMERLECDLLFRWFVDIGIDDPAWDYSVFSKNRDRLLDGDIAAKFLGAILCQPKVKTAAVNRPFLCRWHTDRSLGACYLVVAG
;
A
#
# COMPACT_ATOMS: atom_id res chain seq x y z
N MET A 1 26.96 -7.41 30.63
CA MET A 1 25.70 -8.17 30.84
C MET A 1 25.07 -8.40 29.48
N ARG A 2 24.95 -9.66 29.05
CA ARG A 2 24.43 -10.06 27.74
C ARG A 2 22.95 -10.40 27.96
N SER A 3 22.02 -9.56 27.51
CA SER A 3 20.60 -9.91 27.56
C SER A 3 20.38 -11.20 26.81
N GLY A 4 19.73 -12.17 27.46
CA GLY A 4 19.30 -13.40 26.81
C GLY A 4 18.32 -13.04 25.69
N ASP A 5 18.61 -13.52 24.49
CA ASP A 5 17.72 -13.43 23.33
C ASP A 5 16.53 -14.39 23.55
N VAL A 6 15.61 -13.99 24.43
CA VAL A 6 14.36 -14.71 24.66
C VAL A 6 13.45 -14.42 23.48
N ARG A 7 13.54 -15.28 22.45
CA ARG A 7 12.58 -15.30 21.35
C ARG A 7 11.22 -15.72 21.92
N THR A 8 10.41 -14.72 22.22
CA THR A 8 9.05 -14.94 22.72
C THR A 8 8.17 -15.29 21.53
N GLY A 9 8.07 -16.59 21.23
CA GLY A 9 7.25 -17.11 20.14
C GLY A 9 5.79 -17.17 20.55
N GLU A 10 5.07 -16.06 20.37
CA GLU A 10 3.64 -15.86 20.69
C GLU A 10 3.39 -15.17 22.04
N LEU A 11 3.80 -13.90 22.12
CA LEU A 11 3.15 -12.93 23.00
C LEU A 11 2.07 -12.24 22.17
N PHE A 12 0.80 -12.30 22.60
CA PHE A 12 -0.29 -11.50 22.01
C PHE A 12 0.02 -10.01 22.22
N SER A 13 0.81 -9.44 21.31
CA SER A 13 1.13 -8.03 21.25
C SER A 13 0.11 -7.38 20.33
N TYR A 14 -0.77 -6.55 20.89
CA TYR A 14 -1.68 -5.74 20.09
C TYR A 14 -0.87 -4.66 19.38
N VAL A 15 -0.39 -4.95 18.17
CA VAL A 15 0.39 -4.01 17.37
C VAL A 15 -0.54 -3.14 16.55
N ASP A 16 -0.77 -1.90 17.00
CA ASP A 16 -1.43 -0.90 16.17
C ASP A 16 -0.50 -0.45 15.02
N LEU A 17 -0.81 -0.90 13.80
CA LEU A 17 -0.10 -0.52 12.58
C LEU A 17 -0.08 1.01 12.38
N VAL A 18 -1.14 1.72 12.77
CA VAL A 18 -1.21 3.18 12.69
C VAL A 18 -0.21 3.80 13.66
N ALA A 19 -0.02 3.26 14.84
CA ALA A 19 0.98 3.77 15.79
C ALA A 19 2.43 3.49 15.34
N ARG A 20 2.65 2.42 14.57
CA ARG A 20 3.98 2.03 14.07
C ARG A 20 4.48 2.91 12.92
N VAL A 21 3.58 3.45 12.10
CA VAL A 21 3.96 4.38 11.04
C VAL A 21 4.19 5.77 11.64
N ARG A 22 5.35 6.38 11.38
CA ARG A 22 5.66 7.73 11.85
C ARG A 22 4.57 8.73 11.45
N LYS A 23 4.19 9.63 12.35
CA LYS A 23 3.12 10.62 12.10
C LYS A 23 3.44 11.58 10.97
N ASP A 24 4.72 11.82 10.73
CA ASP A 24 5.26 12.75 9.74
C ASP A 24 5.68 12.06 8.43
N HIS A 25 5.25 10.80 8.22
CA HIS A 25 5.58 9.99 7.05
C HIS A 25 4.78 10.44 5.81
N PRO A 26 5.42 10.64 4.65
CA PRO A 26 4.75 11.15 3.44
C PRO A 26 3.60 10.25 2.94
N LEU A 27 3.72 8.92 3.09
CA LEU A 27 2.62 7.99 2.78
C LEU A 27 1.32 8.27 3.56
N ARG A 28 1.34 8.98 4.69
CA ARG A 28 0.10 9.38 5.37
C ARG A 28 -0.73 10.36 4.55
N ALA A 29 -0.08 11.37 3.97
CA ALA A 29 -0.76 12.30 3.09
C ALA A 29 -1.29 11.57 1.84
N ILE A 30 -0.47 10.67 1.25
CA ILE A 30 -0.88 9.88 0.08
C ILE A 30 -2.05 8.95 0.44
N ARG A 31 -1.99 8.23 1.56
CA ARG A 31 -3.07 7.34 2.01
C ARG A 31 -4.37 8.11 2.21
N GLN A 32 -4.31 9.33 2.75
CA GLN A 32 -5.50 10.17 2.88
C GLN A 32 -6.10 10.52 1.53
N ILE A 33 -5.29 10.97 0.57
CA ILE A 33 -5.73 11.31 -0.79
C ILE A 33 -6.36 10.09 -1.49
N VAL A 34 -5.70 8.93 -1.37
CA VAL A 34 -6.20 7.66 -1.90
C VAL A 34 -7.52 7.26 -1.24
N ASN A 35 -7.64 7.35 0.09
CA ASN A 35 -8.88 7.04 0.80
C ASN A 35 -10.04 7.93 0.33
N GLU A 36 -9.80 9.24 0.25
CA GLU A 36 -10.80 10.20 -0.21
C GLU A 36 -11.23 9.89 -1.65
N ALA A 37 -10.30 9.50 -2.53
CA ALA A 37 -10.63 9.05 -3.90
C ALA A 37 -11.40 7.73 -3.95
N LEU A 38 -11.09 6.77 -3.07
CA LEU A 38 -11.80 5.49 -2.99
C LEU A 38 -13.24 5.67 -2.51
N VAL A 39 -13.49 6.54 -1.53
CA VAL A 39 -14.84 6.86 -1.04
C VAL A 39 -15.71 7.44 -2.16
N LEU A 40 -15.15 8.28 -3.03
CA LEU A 40 -15.89 8.84 -4.17
C LEU A 40 -16.33 7.78 -5.18
N LEU A 41 -15.66 6.63 -5.23
CA LEU A 41 -15.90 5.54 -6.17
C LEU A 41 -16.60 4.34 -5.54
N GLU A 42 -17.05 4.44 -4.29
CA GLU A 42 -17.70 3.34 -3.55
C GLU A 42 -18.85 2.70 -4.35
N GLN A 43 -19.65 3.51 -5.04
CA GLN A 43 -20.73 3.03 -5.89
C GLN A 43 -20.24 2.31 -7.16
N ASP A 44 -19.14 2.79 -7.77
CA ASP A 44 -18.54 2.13 -8.93
C ASP A 44 -17.95 0.75 -8.54
N PHE A 45 -17.38 0.62 -7.34
CA PHE A 45 -16.85 -0.65 -6.85
C PHE A 45 -17.91 -1.72 -6.62
N ALA A 46 -19.15 -1.32 -6.28
CA ALA A 46 -20.26 -2.26 -6.04
C ALA A 46 -20.48 -3.22 -7.23
N ALA A 47 -20.22 -2.78 -8.46
CA ALA A 47 -20.33 -3.60 -9.66
C ALA A 47 -19.16 -4.59 -9.85
N LEU A 48 -18.00 -4.35 -9.21
CA LEU A 48 -16.84 -5.24 -9.28
C LEU A 48 -16.87 -6.36 -8.23
N TYR A 49 -17.66 -6.19 -7.17
CA TYR A 49 -17.84 -7.25 -6.18
C TYR A 49 -18.64 -8.40 -6.79
N SER A 50 -18.03 -9.57 -6.87
CA SER A 50 -18.76 -10.77 -7.30
C SER A 50 -19.83 -11.13 -6.26
N PRO A 51 -21.08 -11.41 -6.65
CA PRO A 51 -22.10 -11.90 -5.73
C PRO A 51 -21.79 -13.29 -5.16
N ILE A 52 -20.82 -14.02 -5.74
CA ILE A 52 -20.41 -15.36 -5.31
C ILE A 52 -18.99 -15.27 -4.77
N GLY A 53 -18.90 -15.18 -3.45
CA GLY A 53 -17.67 -14.92 -2.67
C GLY A 53 -16.64 -16.03 -2.78
N ARG A 54 -15.68 -15.87 -3.70
CA ARG A 54 -14.31 -16.31 -3.46
C ARG A 54 -13.60 -15.24 -2.64
N PRO A 55 -12.66 -15.56 -1.73
CA PRO A 55 -11.78 -14.55 -1.15
C PRO A 55 -10.89 -13.99 -2.27
N SER A 56 -11.39 -12.95 -2.95
CA SER A 56 -10.61 -12.16 -3.89
C SER A 56 -10.06 -10.94 -3.16
N ILE A 57 -8.96 -10.42 -3.65
CA ILE A 57 -8.40 -9.17 -3.14
C ILE A 57 -9.39 -8.05 -3.50
N ALA A 58 -9.80 -7.28 -2.50
CA ALA A 58 -10.74 -6.18 -2.71
C ALA A 58 -10.15 -5.13 -3.71
N PRO A 59 -10.93 -4.61 -4.66
CA PRO A 59 -10.46 -3.65 -5.67
C PRO A 59 -9.69 -2.45 -5.09
N GLU A 60 -10.13 -1.96 -3.94
CA GLU A 60 -9.54 -0.84 -3.21
C GLU A 60 -8.13 -1.18 -2.71
N LYS A 61 -7.91 -2.41 -2.24
CA LYS A 61 -6.58 -2.87 -1.80
C LYS A 61 -5.64 -3.05 -2.99
N LEU A 62 -6.15 -3.52 -4.14
CA LEU A 62 -5.37 -3.60 -5.39
C LEU A 62 -4.92 -2.21 -5.85
N LEU A 63 -5.82 -1.23 -5.87
CA LEU A 63 -5.52 0.15 -6.23
C LEU A 63 -4.44 0.75 -5.30
N ARG A 64 -4.54 0.54 -3.98
CA ARG A 64 -3.51 0.96 -3.02
C ARG A 64 -2.15 0.33 -3.32
N ALA A 65 -2.12 -0.97 -3.61
CA ALA A 65 -0.88 -1.68 -3.92
C ALA A 65 -0.24 -1.17 -5.22
N MET A 66 -1.03 -0.87 -6.26
CA MET A 66 -0.53 -0.26 -7.50
C MET A 66 0.03 1.14 -7.27
N ILE A 67 -0.60 1.94 -6.40
CA ILE A 67 -0.05 3.23 -5.98
C ILE A 67 1.32 3.04 -5.33
N LEU A 68 1.48 2.10 -4.40
CA LEU A 68 2.80 1.80 -3.83
C LEU A 68 3.82 1.38 -4.88
N GLN A 69 3.43 0.54 -5.85
CA GLN A 69 4.33 0.13 -6.93
C GLN A 69 4.83 1.33 -7.73
N ALA A 70 3.95 2.27 -8.09
CA ALA A 70 4.32 3.47 -8.81
C ALA A 70 5.27 4.36 -7.99
N PHE A 71 4.93 4.64 -6.73
CA PHE A 71 5.70 5.52 -5.85
C PHE A 71 7.10 4.99 -5.54
N TYR A 72 7.22 3.71 -5.17
CA TYR A 72 8.50 3.07 -4.87
C TYR A 72 9.21 2.53 -6.12
N SER A 73 8.61 2.68 -7.31
CA SER A 73 9.08 2.12 -8.58
C SER A 73 9.39 0.63 -8.50
N ILE A 74 8.51 -0.13 -7.85
CA ILE A 74 8.63 -1.57 -7.70
C ILE A 74 8.33 -2.22 -9.05
N ARG A 75 9.36 -2.86 -9.61
CA ARG A 75 9.34 -3.38 -10.98
C ARG A 75 8.63 -4.73 -11.12
N SER A 76 8.37 -5.43 -10.00
CA SER A 76 7.87 -6.80 -9.97
C SER A 76 6.76 -6.96 -8.93
N GLU A 77 5.69 -7.66 -9.30
CA GLU A 77 4.60 -7.99 -8.37
C GLU A 77 5.05 -8.99 -7.31
N ARG A 78 5.99 -9.90 -7.63
CA ARG A 78 6.59 -10.79 -6.64
C ARG A 78 7.30 -9.99 -5.54
N LEU A 79 8.10 -9.01 -5.96
CA LEU A 79 8.76 -8.10 -5.02
C LEU A 79 7.74 -7.28 -4.21
N LEU A 80 6.62 -6.87 -4.81
CA LEU A 80 5.55 -6.22 -4.05
C LEU A 80 4.98 -7.14 -2.97
N MET A 81 4.72 -8.41 -3.27
CA MET A 81 4.22 -9.38 -2.29
C MET A 81 5.25 -9.65 -1.19
N GLU A 82 6.53 -9.79 -1.52
CA GLU A 82 7.64 -9.91 -0.54
C GLU A 82 7.70 -8.70 0.39
N ARG A 83 7.50 -7.49 -0.15
CA ARG A 83 7.43 -6.26 0.65
C ARG A 83 6.18 -6.22 1.52
N LEU A 84 5.03 -6.70 1.05
CA LEU A 84 3.83 -6.83 1.88
C LEU A 84 4.01 -7.87 2.99
N GLU A 85 4.81 -8.90 2.78
CA GLU A 85 5.09 -9.90 3.82
C GLU A 85 5.94 -9.32 4.95
N CYS A 86 6.96 -8.53 4.61
CA CYS A 86 7.97 -8.10 5.59
C CYS A 86 7.83 -6.65 6.09
N ASP A 87 7.15 -5.77 5.36
CA ASP A 87 7.12 -4.33 5.66
C ASP A 87 5.76 -3.86 6.22
N LEU A 88 5.74 -3.55 7.51
CA LEU A 88 4.56 -3.03 8.22
C LEU A 88 4.01 -1.73 7.61
N LEU A 89 4.86 -0.90 7.01
CA LEU A 89 4.43 0.33 6.34
C LEU A 89 3.59 0.02 5.08
N PHE A 90 4.02 -0.99 4.32
CA PHE A 90 3.32 -1.45 3.12
C PHE A 90 1.99 -2.08 3.48
N ARG A 91 1.99 -2.97 4.49
CA ARG A 91 0.76 -3.59 5.02
C ARG A 91 -0.23 -2.55 5.52
N TRP A 92 0.26 -1.60 6.32
CA TRP A 92 -0.52 -0.47 6.79
C TRP A 92 -1.13 0.29 5.63
N PHE A 93 -0.36 0.63 4.59
CA PHE A 93 -0.85 1.43 3.46
C PHE A 93 -1.89 0.70 2.59
N VAL A 94 -1.73 -0.61 2.41
CA VAL A 94 -2.63 -1.45 1.59
C VAL A 94 -3.83 -1.99 2.37
N ASP A 95 -3.84 -1.79 3.69
CA ASP A 95 -4.92 -2.24 4.58
C ASP A 95 -4.94 -3.77 4.76
N ILE A 96 -3.77 -4.35 4.99
CA ILE A 96 -3.61 -5.76 5.35
C ILE A 96 -3.25 -5.81 6.85
N GLY A 97 -3.92 -6.67 7.63
CA GLY A 97 -3.64 -6.87 9.05
C GLY A 97 -2.23 -7.39 9.28
N ILE A 98 -1.71 -7.33 10.50
CA ILE A 98 -0.33 -7.82 10.76
C ILE A 98 -0.22 -9.34 10.62
N ASP A 99 -1.26 -10.06 11.06
CA ASP A 99 -1.28 -11.54 11.09
C ASP A 99 -1.89 -12.17 9.82
N ASP A 100 -2.45 -11.36 8.92
CA ASP A 100 -2.98 -11.86 7.65
C ASP A 100 -1.82 -12.37 6.76
N PRO A 101 -2.00 -13.38 5.90
CA PRO A 101 -0.97 -13.69 4.90
C PRO A 101 -0.88 -12.58 3.84
N ALA A 102 0.32 -12.29 3.32
CA ALA A 102 0.41 -11.52 2.07
C ALA A 102 -0.27 -12.30 0.93
N TRP A 103 -0.66 -11.56 -0.12
CA TRP A 103 -1.36 -12.17 -1.24
C TRP A 103 -0.41 -12.96 -2.14
N ASP A 104 -0.96 -13.96 -2.82
CA ASP A 104 -0.25 -14.64 -3.90
C ASP A 104 -0.10 -13.70 -5.12
N TYR A 105 1.11 -13.62 -5.68
CA TYR A 105 1.41 -12.70 -6.78
C TYR A 105 0.58 -13.02 -8.05
N SER A 106 0.24 -14.28 -8.30
CA SER A 106 -0.54 -14.67 -9.48
C SER A 106 -2.01 -14.29 -9.33
N VAL A 107 -2.54 -14.36 -8.10
CA VAL A 107 -3.86 -13.85 -7.75
C VAL A 107 -3.92 -12.34 -7.89
N PHE A 108 -2.89 -11.63 -7.40
CA PHE A 108 -2.78 -10.19 -7.58
C PHE A 108 -2.77 -9.80 -9.07
N SER A 109 -1.91 -10.42 -9.87
CA SER A 109 -1.77 -10.15 -11.31
C SER A 109 -3.10 -10.31 -12.05
N LYS A 110 -3.80 -11.43 -11.83
CA LYS A 110 -5.09 -11.71 -12.48
C LYS A 110 -6.18 -10.71 -12.10
N ASN A 111 -6.22 -10.29 -10.84
CA ASN A 111 -7.22 -9.32 -10.40
C ASN A 111 -6.88 -7.90 -10.87
N ARG A 112 -5.60 -7.55 -10.90
CA ARG A 112 -5.12 -6.29 -11.49
C ARG A 112 -5.51 -6.20 -12.96
N ASP A 113 -5.26 -7.23 -13.75
CA ASP A 113 -5.58 -7.23 -15.18
C ASP A 113 -7.09 -7.04 -15.39
N ARG A 114 -7.93 -7.77 -14.66
CA ARG A 114 -9.39 -7.60 -14.68
C ARG A 114 -9.85 -6.19 -14.27
N LEU A 115 -9.16 -5.59 -13.30
CA LEU A 115 -9.47 -4.23 -12.83
C LEU A 115 -9.05 -3.18 -13.87
N LEU A 116 -7.97 -3.41 -14.61
CA LEU A 116 -7.48 -2.56 -15.69
C LEU A 116 -8.27 -2.71 -16.99
N ASP A 117 -8.92 -3.86 -17.22
CA ASP A 117 -9.87 -4.04 -18.32
C ASP A 117 -11.13 -3.17 -18.16
N GLY A 118 -11.41 -2.72 -16.92
CA GLY A 118 -12.49 -1.79 -16.61
C GLY A 118 -12.09 -0.31 -16.65
N ASP A 119 -13.06 0.57 -16.48
CA ASP A 119 -12.84 2.04 -16.43
C ASP A 119 -12.44 2.55 -15.02
N ILE A 120 -12.49 1.69 -14.01
CA ILE A 120 -12.32 2.06 -12.60
C ILE A 120 -10.91 2.56 -12.29
N ALA A 121 -9.88 2.00 -12.91
CA ALA A 121 -8.51 2.50 -12.73
C ALA A 121 -8.36 3.95 -13.25
N ALA A 122 -8.99 4.26 -14.39
CA ALA A 122 -8.98 5.60 -14.97
C ALA A 122 -9.79 6.59 -14.12
N LYS A 123 -10.99 6.18 -13.68
CA LYS A 123 -11.82 6.96 -12.74
C LYS A 123 -11.08 7.26 -11.43
N PHE A 124 -10.40 6.26 -10.88
CA PHE A 124 -9.60 6.40 -9.66
C PHE A 124 -8.44 7.37 -9.82
N LEU A 125 -7.68 7.28 -10.91
CA LEU A 125 -6.61 8.24 -11.17
C LEU A 125 -7.18 9.65 -11.38
N GLY A 126 -8.29 9.78 -12.10
CA GLY A 126 -9.01 11.05 -12.26
C GLY A 126 -9.43 11.64 -10.90
N ALA A 127 -10.02 10.83 -10.03
CA ALA A 127 -10.41 11.24 -8.67
C ALA A 127 -9.20 11.72 -7.85
N ILE A 128 -8.06 11.01 -7.92
CA ILE A 128 -6.81 11.45 -7.27
C ILE A 128 -6.36 12.81 -7.82
N LEU A 129 -6.33 12.99 -9.15
CA LEU A 129 -5.84 14.23 -9.77
C LEU A 129 -6.76 15.44 -9.50
N CYS A 130 -8.05 15.20 -9.28
CA CYS A 130 -9.00 16.23 -8.90
C CYS A 130 -8.83 16.73 -7.46
N GLN A 131 -8.13 15.99 -6.60
CA GLN A 131 -7.93 16.35 -5.20
C GLN A 131 -7.17 17.68 -5.06
N PRO A 132 -7.68 18.65 -4.28
CA PRO A 132 -7.02 19.94 -4.08
C PRO A 132 -5.58 19.81 -3.61
N LYS A 133 -5.33 18.83 -2.72
CA LYS A 133 -4.00 18.55 -2.15
C LYS A 133 -2.98 18.12 -3.20
N VAL A 134 -3.39 17.39 -4.25
CA VAL A 134 -2.50 16.92 -5.32
C VAL A 134 -2.08 18.07 -6.23
N LYS A 135 -3.02 18.96 -6.55
CA LYS A 135 -2.76 20.17 -7.36
C LYS A 135 -1.71 21.08 -6.71
N THR A 136 -1.66 21.12 -5.37
CA THR A 136 -0.66 21.89 -4.61
C THR A 136 0.64 21.10 -4.35
N ALA A 137 0.56 19.78 -4.19
CA ALA A 137 1.70 18.94 -3.79
C ALA A 137 2.78 18.79 -4.86
N ALA A 138 2.45 18.90 -6.15
CA ALA A 138 3.42 18.87 -7.26
C ALA A 138 4.52 19.94 -7.15
N VAL A 139 4.31 20.97 -6.31
CA VAL A 139 5.24 22.10 -6.10
C VAL A 139 5.86 22.09 -4.68
N ASN A 140 5.51 21.13 -3.81
CA ASN A 140 5.93 21.16 -2.40
C ASN A 140 7.30 20.47 -2.17
N ARG A 141 8.37 21.26 -2.18
CA ARG A 141 9.78 20.80 -2.05
C ARG A 141 10.06 20.00 -0.75
N PRO A 142 9.57 20.39 0.44
CA PRO A 142 9.65 19.57 1.66
C PRO A 142 9.10 18.14 1.54
N PHE A 143 7.98 17.96 0.82
CA PHE A 143 7.39 16.63 0.60
C PHE A 143 8.32 15.76 -0.26
N LEU A 144 8.83 16.32 -1.36
CA LEU A 144 9.74 15.61 -2.27
C LEU A 144 11.05 15.22 -1.58
N CYS A 145 11.69 16.13 -0.83
CA CYS A 145 12.93 15.83 -0.11
C CYS A 145 12.74 14.67 0.89
N ARG A 146 11.65 14.70 1.66
CA ARG A 146 11.33 13.65 2.63
C ARG A 146 11.00 12.32 1.97
N TRP A 147 10.28 12.36 0.85
CA TRP A 147 10.00 11.19 0.02
C TRP A 147 11.29 10.52 -0.49
N HIS A 148 12.23 11.32 -1.02
CA HIS A 148 13.51 10.80 -1.48
C HIS A 148 14.32 10.15 -0.36
N THR A 149 14.33 10.73 0.85
CA THR A 149 14.98 10.11 2.01
C THR A 149 14.37 8.76 2.34
N ASP A 150 13.03 8.66 2.44
CA ASP A 150 12.35 7.39 2.73
C ASP A 150 12.59 6.33 1.65
N ARG A 151 12.47 6.72 0.38
CA ARG A 151 12.73 5.85 -0.76
C ARG A 151 14.18 5.34 -0.78
N SER A 152 15.14 6.19 -0.42
CA SER A 152 16.56 5.80 -0.36
C SER A 152 16.85 4.82 0.78
N LEU A 153 16.18 4.96 1.93
CA LEU A 153 16.30 4.00 3.03
C LEU A 153 15.67 2.65 2.68
N GLY A 154 14.55 2.66 1.94
CA GLY A 154 13.94 1.44 1.39
C GLY A 154 14.80 0.74 0.34
N ALA A 155 15.58 1.50 -0.46
CA ALA A 155 16.54 0.93 -1.40
C ALA A 155 17.79 0.36 -0.68
N CYS A 156 18.27 1.01 0.39
CA CYS A 156 19.38 0.50 1.19
C CYS A 156 19.03 -0.81 1.92
N TYR A 157 17.80 -0.98 2.41
CA TYR A 157 17.39 -2.26 3.03
C TYR A 157 17.33 -3.44 2.04
N LEU A 158 17.11 -3.17 0.75
CA LEU A 158 17.06 -4.19 -0.30
C LEU A 158 18.43 -4.58 -0.86
N VAL A 159 19.45 -3.73 -0.70
CA VAL A 159 20.82 -4.00 -1.20
C VAL A 159 21.69 -4.70 -0.14
N VAL A 160 21.26 -4.77 1.12
CA VAL A 160 22.03 -5.44 2.20
C VAL A 160 21.60 -6.90 2.40
N ALA A 161 20.70 -7.42 1.55
CA ALA A 161 20.24 -8.82 1.58
C ALA A 161 20.51 -9.58 0.27
N GLY A 162 21.61 -9.27 -0.42
CA GLY A 162 22.08 -9.97 -1.61
C GLY A 162 23.59 -10.16 -1.60
#